data_AF-A0A8T4LWV4-F1
#
_entry.id   AF-A0A8T4LWV4-F1
#
_cell.length_a   1.000
_cell.length_b   1.000
_cell.length_c   1.000
_cell.angle_alpha   90.00
_cell.angle_beta   90.00
_cell.angle_gamma   90.00
#
_symmetry.space_group_name_H-M   'P 1'
#
loop_
_entity.id
_entity.type
_entity.pdbx_description
1 polymer ?
#
loop_
_entity_poly.entity_id
_entity_poly.type
_entity_poly.pdbx_seq_one_letter_code
_entity_poly.pdbx_strand_id
1 'polypeptide(L)'
;MDIGNQSLEFHRRLGGKLRTCSKAPIKDRHALSLAYTPGVAAVCNEVKNNPSSAYALTLKGNSVAIVSDGTRVLGLGDIGPLAAIPVMEGKAALLCEFAKIDAFPICLATKDKDEIIRTVRLISPCFGAILLEDIESPKCFEVEATLKKTLGIPVFHDDQHGTAVVVLAALINALKVTGRDAKSAKVVVNGAGAAGIAISKLLTEYGIKNLVVLDSKGAICSARSDLEQYKKEFGAVLPHMACGKLSDVIKSADVFIGASVAGALKQEQAKAMGENPIIFALSNPVPEITHEDAKAAGCKIYASARSDLDNQVNNVLAFPGIFRGALDCRAKQITEGMKLAAALAIARFAQERGLKENYIVPAAFEEGLHKFVAQKVVEAARKEGVAQI
;
A
#
# COMPACT_ATOMS: atom_id res chain seq x y z
N MET A 1 -25.15 -4.99 -18.21
CA MET A 1 -24.48 -5.90 -17.24
C MET A 1 -23.82 -5.04 -16.19
N ASP A 2 -24.03 -5.32 -14.91
CA ASP A 2 -23.22 -4.72 -13.85
C ASP A 2 -21.73 -5.06 -14.03
N ILE A 3 -20.85 -4.26 -13.43
CA ILE A 3 -19.39 -4.41 -13.57
C ILE A 3 -18.88 -5.75 -13.04
N GLY A 4 -19.58 -6.36 -12.07
CA GLY A 4 -19.21 -7.67 -11.52
C GLY A 4 -19.36 -8.78 -12.55
N ASN A 5 -20.49 -8.81 -13.26
CA ASN A 5 -20.74 -9.76 -14.34
C ASN A 5 -19.76 -9.58 -15.50
N GLN A 6 -19.45 -8.33 -15.87
CA GLN A 6 -18.42 -8.04 -16.87
C GLN A 6 -17.03 -8.56 -16.45
N SER A 7 -16.68 -8.41 -15.17
CA SER A 7 -15.42 -8.92 -14.61
C SER A 7 -15.34 -10.45 -14.66
N LEU A 8 -16.43 -11.16 -14.34
CA LEU A 8 -16.49 -12.62 -14.44
C LEU A 8 -16.31 -13.11 -15.88
N GLU A 9 -16.98 -12.49 -16.84
CA GLU A 9 -16.82 -12.83 -18.26
C GLU A 9 -15.39 -12.57 -18.76
N PHE A 10 -14.82 -11.43 -18.39
CA PHE A 10 -13.44 -11.06 -18.69
C PHE A 10 -12.46 -12.13 -18.19
N HIS A 11 -12.60 -12.56 -16.92
CA HIS A 11 -11.76 -13.60 -16.33
C HIS A 11 -11.95 -14.97 -16.98
N ARG A 12 -13.18 -15.38 -17.31
CA ARG A 12 -13.46 -16.65 -18.01
C ARG A 12 -12.84 -16.69 -19.40
N ARG A 13 -12.93 -15.59 -20.15
CA ARG A 13 -12.40 -15.48 -21.51
C ARG A 13 -10.88 -15.59 -21.54
N LEU A 14 -10.19 -15.04 -20.54
CA LEU A 14 -8.73 -15.01 -20.49
C LEU A 14 -8.11 -16.21 -19.76
N GLY A 15 -8.85 -16.87 -18.87
CA GLY A 15 -8.32 -17.96 -18.04
C GLY A 15 -7.36 -17.46 -16.95
N GLY A 16 -7.60 -16.26 -16.41
CA GLY A 16 -6.66 -15.53 -15.55
C GLY A 16 -6.09 -14.29 -16.24
N LYS A 17 -5.37 -13.45 -15.49
CA LYS A 17 -4.85 -12.15 -15.99
C LYS A 17 -3.37 -12.17 -16.37
N LEU A 18 -2.66 -13.26 -16.06
CA LEU A 18 -1.23 -13.38 -16.27
C LEU A 18 -0.89 -14.51 -17.23
N ARG A 19 0.20 -14.33 -17.96
CA ARG A 19 0.88 -15.37 -18.72
C ARG A 19 2.38 -15.20 -18.58
N THR A 20 3.13 -16.30 -18.62
CA THR A 20 4.58 -16.23 -18.74
C THR A 20 4.96 -16.14 -20.21
N CYS A 21 6.01 -15.37 -20.51
CA CYS A 21 6.54 -15.21 -21.86
C CYS A 21 8.07 -15.26 -21.79
N SER A 22 8.70 -15.93 -22.76
CA SER A 22 10.16 -15.88 -22.86
C SER A 22 10.62 -14.50 -23.34
N LYS A 23 11.66 -13.95 -22.70
CA LYS A 23 12.29 -12.68 -23.12
C LYS A 23 13.07 -12.84 -24.44
N ALA A 24 13.49 -14.06 -24.77
CA ALA A 24 14.18 -14.39 -26.01
C ALA A 24 13.48 -15.55 -26.73
N PRO A 25 13.15 -15.43 -28.03
CA PRO A 25 12.58 -16.55 -28.78
C PRO A 25 13.55 -17.73 -28.90
N ILE A 26 13.07 -18.96 -28.68
CA ILE A 26 13.85 -20.18 -28.86
C ILE A 26 13.37 -20.85 -30.17
N LYS A 27 14.00 -20.51 -31.30
CA LYS A 27 13.55 -20.91 -32.64
C LYS A 27 14.50 -21.87 -33.37
N ASP A 28 15.70 -22.05 -32.86
CA ASP A 28 16.72 -22.91 -33.45
C ASP A 28 17.60 -23.57 -32.36
N ARG A 29 18.51 -24.45 -32.79
CA ARG A 29 19.41 -25.17 -31.89
C ARG A 29 20.36 -24.25 -31.14
N HIS A 30 20.83 -23.17 -31.77
CA HIS A 30 21.75 -22.25 -31.14
C HIS A 30 21.07 -21.50 -29.99
N ALA A 31 19.86 -20.97 -30.22
CA ALA A 31 19.06 -20.30 -29.21
C ALA A 31 18.72 -21.25 -28.05
N LEU A 32 18.39 -22.52 -28.34
CA LEU A 32 18.15 -23.54 -27.31
C LEU A 32 19.40 -23.78 -26.46
N SER A 33 20.58 -23.89 -27.09
CA SER A 33 21.84 -24.10 -26.36
C SER A 33 22.27 -22.92 -25.50
N LEU A 34 21.83 -21.70 -25.80
CA LEU A 34 22.04 -20.51 -24.96
C LEU A 34 21.04 -20.45 -23.79
N ALA A 35 19.76 -20.68 -24.08
CA ALA A 35 18.70 -20.59 -23.09
C ALA A 35 18.72 -21.77 -22.09
N TYR A 36 19.26 -22.91 -22.50
CA TYR A 36 19.31 -24.13 -21.70
C TYR A 36 20.65 -24.86 -21.88
N THR A 37 20.64 -26.19 -21.97
CA THR A 37 21.87 -26.97 -22.06
C THR A 37 22.52 -26.88 -23.45
N PRO A 38 23.86 -26.80 -23.52
CA PRO A 38 24.80 -26.78 -22.38
C PRO A 38 25.09 -25.37 -21.81
N GLY A 39 24.71 -24.29 -22.50
CA GLY A 39 25.17 -22.92 -22.19
C GLY A 39 24.77 -22.39 -20.82
N VAL A 40 23.58 -22.75 -20.32
CA VAL A 40 23.09 -22.33 -18.99
C VAL A 40 24.04 -22.72 -17.84
N ALA A 41 24.86 -23.76 -18.01
CA ALA A 41 25.85 -24.16 -17.02
C ALA A 41 26.88 -23.06 -16.72
N ALA A 42 27.25 -22.23 -17.71
CA ALA A 42 28.15 -21.10 -17.50
C ALA A 42 27.52 -20.05 -16.57
N VAL A 43 26.22 -19.76 -16.75
CA VAL A 43 25.47 -18.84 -15.88
C VAL A 43 25.35 -19.41 -14.46
N CYS A 44 25.06 -20.71 -14.32
CA CYS A 44 25.01 -21.37 -13.00
C CYS A 44 26.35 -21.28 -12.26
N ASN A 45 27.46 -21.50 -12.96
CA ASN A 45 28.80 -21.40 -12.37
C ASN A 45 29.15 -19.96 -11.97
N GLU A 46 28.78 -18.96 -12.78
CA GLU A 46 28.98 -17.55 -12.42
C GLU A 46 28.17 -17.18 -11.17
N VAL A 47 26.90 -17.58 -11.08
CA VAL A 47 26.07 -17.33 -9.88
C VAL A 47 26.61 -18.08 -8.66
N LYS A 48 27.14 -19.29 -8.82
CA LYS A 48 27.78 -20.04 -7.74
C LYS A 48 29.01 -19.31 -7.19
N ASN A 49 29.86 -18.78 -8.07
CA ASN A 49 31.10 -18.10 -7.69
C ASN A 49 30.86 -16.65 -7.21
N ASN A 50 29.84 -16.00 -7.75
CA ASN A 50 29.46 -14.63 -7.44
C ASN A 50 27.92 -14.53 -7.32
N PRO A 51 27.34 -14.77 -6.12
CA PRO A 51 25.89 -14.77 -5.91
C PRO A 51 25.19 -13.45 -6.31
N SER A 52 25.89 -12.32 -6.28
CA SER A 52 25.34 -11.02 -6.68
C SER A 52 25.01 -10.94 -8.18
N SER A 53 25.68 -11.75 -9.01
CA SER A 53 25.42 -11.83 -10.45
C SER A 53 24.01 -12.32 -10.77
N ALA A 54 23.33 -13.02 -9.83
CA ALA A 54 21.96 -13.46 -9.99
C ALA A 54 20.99 -12.30 -10.32
N TYR A 55 21.25 -11.09 -9.81
CA TYR A 55 20.44 -9.91 -10.12
C TYR A 55 20.56 -9.45 -11.58
N ALA A 56 21.70 -9.69 -12.22
CA ALA A 56 21.96 -9.30 -13.60
C ALA A 56 21.68 -10.43 -14.60
N LEU A 57 21.92 -11.68 -14.21
CA LEU A 57 21.87 -12.86 -15.08
C LEU A 57 20.54 -13.62 -14.99
N THR A 58 19.64 -13.23 -14.09
CA THR A 58 18.34 -13.91 -13.90
C THR A 58 17.22 -12.90 -13.71
N LEU A 59 15.98 -13.40 -13.67
CA LEU A 59 14.79 -12.58 -13.38
C LEU A 59 14.79 -11.95 -11.98
N LYS A 60 15.66 -12.40 -11.05
CA LYS A 60 15.73 -11.90 -9.67
C LYS A 60 15.79 -10.38 -9.58
N GLY A 61 16.54 -9.73 -10.48
CA GLY A 61 16.68 -8.27 -10.47
C GLY A 61 15.41 -7.48 -10.75
N ASN A 62 14.37 -8.13 -11.28
CA ASN A 62 13.13 -7.47 -11.70
C ASN A 62 11.87 -8.17 -11.20
N SER A 63 12.00 -9.16 -10.29
CA SER A 63 10.89 -10.00 -9.88
C SER A 63 10.36 -9.68 -8.48
N VAL A 64 9.04 -9.74 -8.33
CA VAL A 64 8.34 -9.53 -7.05
C VAL A 64 7.43 -10.72 -6.77
N ALA A 65 7.53 -11.28 -5.57
CA ALA A 65 6.52 -12.22 -5.06
C ALA A 65 5.41 -11.46 -4.35
N ILE A 66 4.17 -11.62 -4.80
CA ILE A 66 2.98 -11.09 -4.13
C ILE A 66 2.41 -12.21 -3.26
N VAL A 67 2.67 -12.13 -1.96
CA VAL A 67 2.37 -13.20 -1.00
C VAL A 67 1.15 -12.82 -0.18
N SER A 68 0.17 -13.71 -0.18
CA SER A 68 -1.09 -13.59 0.56
C SER A 68 -1.47 -14.96 1.10
N ASP A 69 -2.20 -15.01 2.22
CA ASP A 69 -2.90 -16.23 2.67
C ASP A 69 -4.43 -16.16 2.48
N GLY A 70 -4.94 -14.99 2.04
CA GLY A 70 -6.35 -14.80 1.68
C GLY A 70 -7.27 -14.58 2.88
N THR A 71 -6.71 -14.15 3.99
CA THR A 71 -7.41 -13.95 5.28
C THR A 71 -8.03 -12.56 5.42
N ARG A 72 -7.59 -11.59 4.61
CA ARG A 72 -8.12 -10.22 4.63
C ARG A 72 -8.28 -9.63 3.23
N VAL A 73 -8.89 -10.38 2.31
CA VAL A 73 -9.03 -9.96 0.93
C VAL A 73 -10.05 -8.84 0.79
N LEU A 74 -9.58 -7.63 0.48
CA LEU A 74 -10.43 -6.45 0.33
C LEU A 74 -11.36 -6.25 1.55
N GLY A 75 -12.66 -6.00 1.31
CA GLY A 75 -13.71 -5.99 2.33
C GLY A 75 -14.39 -7.35 2.55
N LEU A 76 -13.91 -8.43 1.90
CA LEU A 76 -14.55 -9.76 1.94
C LEU A 76 -14.10 -10.60 3.15
N GLY A 77 -12.97 -10.23 3.77
CA GLY A 77 -12.41 -10.94 4.92
C GLY A 77 -11.67 -12.21 4.51
N ASP A 78 -11.83 -13.25 5.32
CA ASP A 78 -11.13 -14.53 5.14
C ASP A 78 -11.90 -15.41 4.15
N ILE A 79 -11.44 -15.39 2.90
CA ILE A 79 -12.00 -16.16 1.79
C ILE A 79 -11.06 -17.29 1.33
N GLY A 80 -9.91 -17.42 1.98
CA GLY A 80 -8.90 -18.42 1.70
C GLY A 80 -8.05 -18.13 0.45
N PRO A 81 -6.98 -18.91 0.26
CA PRO A 81 -5.95 -18.63 -0.74
C PRO A 81 -6.46 -18.69 -2.19
N LEU A 82 -7.35 -19.64 -2.51
CA LEU A 82 -7.86 -19.81 -3.87
C LEU A 82 -8.69 -18.60 -4.33
N ALA A 83 -9.55 -18.09 -3.44
CA ALA A 83 -10.38 -16.94 -3.75
C ALA A 83 -9.59 -15.61 -3.74
N ALA A 84 -8.38 -15.60 -3.17
CA ALA A 84 -7.46 -14.46 -3.21
C ALA A 84 -6.69 -14.34 -4.54
N ILE A 85 -6.50 -15.44 -5.29
CA ILE A 85 -5.72 -15.47 -6.54
C ILE A 85 -6.10 -14.34 -7.51
N PRO A 86 -7.39 -14.07 -7.79
CA PRO A 86 -7.76 -13.00 -8.71
C PRO A 86 -7.26 -11.61 -8.27
N VAL A 87 -7.23 -11.31 -6.96
CA VAL A 87 -6.72 -10.03 -6.46
C VAL A 87 -5.20 -9.97 -6.64
N MET A 88 -4.49 -11.04 -6.28
CA MET A 88 -3.03 -11.13 -6.41
C MET A 88 -2.57 -11.05 -7.88
N GLU A 89 -3.27 -11.72 -8.81
CA GLU A 89 -3.04 -11.58 -10.24
C GLU A 89 -3.28 -10.14 -10.71
N GLY A 90 -4.29 -9.46 -10.15
CA GLY A 90 -4.57 -8.06 -10.44
C GLY A 90 -3.38 -7.18 -10.05
N LYS A 91 -2.85 -7.34 -8.83
CA LYS A 91 -1.66 -6.60 -8.39
C LYS A 91 -0.44 -6.88 -9.26
N ALA A 92 -0.23 -8.14 -9.64
CA ALA A 92 0.86 -8.51 -10.53
C ALA A 92 0.72 -7.86 -11.92
N ALA A 93 -0.50 -7.83 -12.48
CA ALA A 93 -0.76 -7.14 -13.74
C ALA A 93 -0.47 -5.63 -13.63
N LEU A 94 -0.84 -4.99 -12.52
CA LEU A 94 -0.55 -3.57 -12.29
C LEU A 94 0.96 -3.30 -12.17
N LEU A 95 1.71 -4.14 -11.45
CA LEU A 95 3.19 -4.06 -11.40
C LEU A 95 3.82 -4.22 -12.79
N CYS A 96 3.31 -5.15 -13.59
CA CYS A 96 3.76 -5.37 -14.96
C CYS A 96 3.47 -4.13 -15.83
N GLU A 97 2.24 -3.63 -15.83
CA GLU A 97 1.85 -2.54 -16.72
C GLU A 97 2.50 -1.21 -16.35
N PHE A 98 2.45 -0.84 -15.07
CA PHE A 98 2.87 0.49 -14.59
C PHE A 98 4.35 0.61 -14.24
N ALA A 99 5.02 -0.51 -13.94
CA ALA A 99 6.41 -0.51 -13.50
C ALA A 99 7.31 -1.48 -14.27
N LYS A 100 6.78 -2.26 -15.23
CA LYS A 100 7.53 -3.27 -15.99
C LYS A 100 8.22 -4.29 -15.08
N ILE A 101 7.56 -4.65 -13.99
CA ILE A 101 8.04 -5.62 -12.99
C ILE A 101 7.45 -7.00 -13.27
N ASP A 102 8.29 -8.03 -13.21
CA ASP A 102 7.90 -9.43 -13.35
C ASP A 102 7.29 -9.92 -12.00
N ALA A 103 5.99 -9.73 -11.81
CA ALA A 103 5.33 -10.05 -10.53
C ALA A 103 4.57 -11.39 -10.55
N PHE A 104 4.64 -12.13 -9.45
CA PHE A 104 4.09 -13.48 -9.33
C PHE A 104 3.15 -13.59 -8.12
N PRO A 105 1.87 -13.99 -8.31
CA PRO A 105 0.95 -14.24 -7.21
C PRO A 105 1.31 -15.55 -6.49
N ILE A 106 1.41 -15.50 -5.16
CA ILE A 106 1.77 -16.64 -4.30
C ILE A 106 0.77 -16.68 -3.14
N CYS A 107 -0.37 -17.34 -3.37
CA CYS A 107 -1.39 -17.57 -2.35
C CYS A 107 -1.06 -18.83 -1.54
N LEU A 108 -0.78 -18.67 -0.24
CA LEU A 108 -0.33 -19.75 0.63
C LEU A 108 -1.51 -20.45 1.30
N ALA A 109 -1.55 -21.78 1.23
CA ALA A 109 -2.57 -22.60 1.88
C ALA A 109 -2.28 -22.86 3.37
N THR A 110 -1.94 -21.80 4.09
CA THR A 110 -1.73 -21.81 5.55
C THR A 110 -2.13 -20.47 6.14
N LYS A 111 -2.59 -20.49 7.38
CA LYS A 111 -2.88 -19.28 8.17
C LYS A 111 -1.85 -19.07 9.29
N ASP A 112 -0.94 -20.02 9.47
CA ASP A 112 0.09 -19.97 10.49
C ASP A 112 1.19 -18.99 10.09
N LYS A 113 1.47 -18.04 10.99
CA LYS A 113 2.44 -16.96 10.72
C LYS A 113 3.86 -17.51 10.50
N ASP A 114 4.25 -18.57 11.20
CA ASP A 114 5.61 -19.11 11.15
C ASP A 114 5.80 -19.91 9.87
N GLU A 115 4.77 -20.63 9.41
CA GLU A 115 4.74 -21.27 8.10
C GLU A 115 4.79 -20.26 6.96
N ILE A 116 4.08 -19.13 7.06
CA ILE A 116 4.17 -18.02 6.09
C ILE A 116 5.61 -17.51 6.05
N ILE A 117 6.18 -17.13 7.20
CA ILE A 117 7.54 -16.60 7.31
C ILE A 117 8.55 -17.60 6.72
N ARG A 118 8.47 -18.88 7.11
CA ARG A 118 9.34 -19.94 6.62
C ARG A 118 9.23 -20.09 5.11
N THR A 119 8.01 -20.13 4.57
CA THR A 119 7.77 -20.31 3.14
C THR A 119 8.34 -19.15 2.33
N VAL A 120 8.08 -17.90 2.74
CA VAL A 120 8.62 -16.72 2.07
C VAL A 120 10.16 -16.73 2.08
N ARG A 121 10.78 -17.12 3.19
CA ARG A 121 12.25 -17.28 3.27
C ARG A 121 12.77 -18.29 2.26
N LEU A 122 12.14 -19.45 2.15
CA LEU A 122 12.55 -20.52 1.25
C LEU A 122 12.45 -20.13 -0.23
N ILE A 123 11.45 -19.34 -0.62
CA ILE A 123 11.25 -18.93 -2.02
C ILE A 123 12.00 -17.64 -2.40
N SER A 124 12.46 -16.86 -1.41
CA SER A 124 13.13 -15.57 -1.63
C SER A 124 14.33 -15.55 -2.59
N PRO A 125 15.09 -16.63 -2.84
CA PRO A 125 16.18 -16.60 -3.82
C PRO A 125 15.72 -16.16 -5.22
N CYS A 126 14.50 -16.49 -5.64
CA CYS A 126 13.95 -16.15 -6.96
C CYS A 126 13.48 -14.70 -7.10
N PHE A 127 13.36 -13.95 -6.01
CA PHE A 127 12.71 -12.64 -5.98
C PHE A 127 13.65 -11.51 -5.60
N GLY A 128 13.47 -10.36 -6.24
CA GLY A 128 14.16 -9.11 -5.90
C GLY A 128 13.49 -8.38 -4.74
N ALA A 129 12.19 -8.59 -4.53
CA ALA A 129 11.44 -8.05 -3.40
C ALA A 129 10.18 -8.89 -3.10
N ILE A 130 9.61 -8.70 -1.91
CA ILE A 130 8.37 -9.33 -1.45
C ILE A 130 7.31 -8.25 -1.22
N LEU A 131 6.14 -8.47 -1.80
CA LEU A 131 4.92 -7.71 -1.53
C LEU A 131 3.98 -8.58 -0.70
N LEU A 132 3.71 -8.20 0.55
CA LEU A 132 2.73 -8.87 1.40
C LEU A 132 1.36 -8.23 1.19
N GLU A 133 0.32 -9.06 1.09
CA GLU A 133 -1.01 -8.60 0.74
C GLU A 133 -2.12 -9.39 1.42
N ASP A 134 -3.21 -8.70 1.79
CA ASP A 134 -4.46 -9.29 2.25
C ASP A 134 -4.27 -10.32 3.40
N ILE A 135 -3.35 -10.00 4.33
CA ILE A 135 -3.07 -10.78 5.56
C ILE A 135 -3.70 -10.07 6.77
N GLU A 136 -4.44 -10.80 7.62
CA GLU A 136 -5.15 -10.19 8.74
C GLU A 136 -4.23 -9.63 9.84
N SER A 137 -4.68 -8.54 10.47
CA SER A 137 -4.09 -8.07 11.73
C SER A 137 -4.58 -8.94 12.90
N PRO A 138 -3.74 -9.23 13.90
CA PRO A 138 -2.41 -8.65 14.12
C PRO A 138 -1.25 -9.42 13.49
N LYS A 139 -1.45 -10.61 12.93
CA LYS A 139 -0.32 -11.45 12.50
C LYS A 139 0.52 -10.84 11.38
N CYS A 140 -0.10 -10.05 10.50
CA CYS A 140 0.59 -9.35 9.42
C CYS A 140 1.76 -8.47 9.91
N PHE A 141 1.67 -7.88 11.11
CA PHE A 141 2.73 -7.08 11.70
C PHE A 141 3.99 -7.90 12.00
N GLU A 142 3.83 -9.09 12.59
CA GLU A 142 4.95 -9.96 12.94
C GLU A 142 5.55 -10.63 11.71
N VAL A 143 4.71 -11.06 10.77
CA VAL A 143 5.14 -11.58 9.47
C VAL A 143 6.02 -10.56 8.75
N GLU A 144 5.54 -9.32 8.62
CA GLU A 144 6.31 -8.26 7.96
C GLU A 144 7.60 -7.95 8.72
N ALA A 145 7.54 -7.71 10.03
CA ALA A 145 8.71 -7.35 10.82
C ALA A 145 9.80 -8.41 10.77
N THR A 146 9.42 -9.69 10.83
CA THR A 146 10.37 -10.81 10.78
C THR A 146 11.00 -10.96 9.40
N LEU A 147 10.21 -10.83 8.33
CA LEU A 147 10.73 -10.93 6.96
C LEU A 147 11.66 -9.75 6.61
N LYS A 148 11.29 -8.51 6.99
CA LYS A 148 12.16 -7.34 6.84
C LYS A 148 13.52 -7.54 7.51
N LYS A 149 13.54 -8.15 8.70
CA LYS A 149 14.77 -8.41 9.46
C LYS A 149 15.65 -9.52 8.87
N THR A 150 15.07 -10.50 8.17
CA THR A 150 15.75 -11.77 7.85
C THR A 150 16.08 -11.97 6.37
N LEU A 151 15.40 -11.32 5.42
CA LEU A 151 15.57 -11.62 4.00
C LEU A 151 16.70 -10.86 3.29
N GLY A 152 17.06 -9.65 3.74
CA GLY A 152 18.05 -8.81 3.07
C GLY A 152 17.62 -8.28 1.68
N ILE A 153 16.34 -8.45 1.33
CA ILE A 153 15.65 -7.85 0.17
C ILE A 153 14.43 -7.06 0.69
N PRO A 154 13.90 -6.10 -0.09
CA PRO A 154 12.74 -5.32 0.33
C PRO A 154 11.51 -6.19 0.59
N VAL A 155 10.86 -5.93 1.72
CA VAL A 155 9.56 -6.48 2.08
C VAL A 155 8.63 -5.31 2.37
N PHE A 156 7.45 -5.32 1.77
CA PHE A 156 6.47 -4.24 1.88
C PHE A 156 5.07 -4.83 1.95
N HIS A 157 4.30 -4.42 2.95
CA HIS A 157 2.88 -4.75 3.02
C HIS A 157 2.05 -3.60 2.44
N ASP A 158 1.33 -3.83 1.33
CA ASP A 158 0.67 -2.71 0.62
C ASP A 158 -0.56 -2.19 1.38
N ASP A 159 -1.40 -3.06 1.94
CA ASP A 159 -2.55 -2.63 2.74
C ASP A 159 -2.17 -1.73 3.92
N GLN A 160 -0.96 -1.90 4.46
CA GLN A 160 -0.40 -1.00 5.47
C GLN A 160 0.19 0.25 4.83
N HIS A 161 1.32 0.08 4.16
CA HIS A 161 2.21 1.19 3.83
C HIS A 161 1.83 1.86 2.51
N GLY A 162 1.31 1.10 1.54
CA GLY A 162 0.78 1.65 0.29
C GLY A 162 -0.38 2.59 0.56
N THR A 163 -1.33 2.15 1.39
CA THR A 163 -2.45 2.97 1.86
C THR A 163 -1.94 4.24 2.56
N ALA A 164 -1.00 4.10 3.51
CA ALA A 164 -0.43 5.23 4.25
C ALA A 164 0.21 6.28 3.33
N VAL A 165 0.99 5.84 2.34
CA VAL A 165 1.67 6.71 1.37
C VAL A 165 0.67 7.56 0.58
N VAL A 166 -0.38 6.93 0.04
CA VAL A 166 -1.36 7.64 -0.79
C VAL A 166 -2.25 8.55 0.06
N VAL A 167 -2.63 8.12 1.26
CA VAL A 167 -3.38 8.94 2.23
C VAL A 167 -2.59 10.19 2.60
N LEU A 168 -1.31 10.06 2.92
CA LEU A 168 -0.46 11.21 3.22
C LEU A 168 -0.34 12.14 2.00
N ALA A 169 -0.14 11.60 0.81
CA ALA A 169 -0.04 12.40 -0.42
C ALA A 169 -1.31 13.23 -0.66
N ALA A 170 -2.48 12.60 -0.55
CA ALA A 170 -3.78 13.26 -0.65
C ALA A 170 -3.96 14.31 0.45
N LEU A 171 -3.60 14.00 1.69
CA LEU A 171 -3.74 14.92 2.83
C LEU A 171 -2.89 16.18 2.66
N ILE A 172 -1.64 16.05 2.21
CA ILE A 172 -0.74 17.18 1.93
C ILE A 172 -1.42 18.18 0.99
N ASN A 173 -2.02 17.67 -0.08
CA ASN A 173 -2.68 18.50 -1.08
C ASN A 173 -4.04 19.04 -0.60
N ALA A 174 -4.80 18.26 0.16
CA ALA A 174 -6.07 18.70 0.75
C ALA A 174 -5.86 19.85 1.74
N LEU A 175 -4.83 19.76 2.59
CA LEU A 175 -4.44 20.84 3.50
C LEU A 175 -4.03 22.10 2.72
N LYS A 176 -3.26 21.94 1.64
CA LYS A 176 -2.86 23.06 0.77
C LYS A 176 -4.07 23.74 0.10
N VAL A 177 -5.02 22.97 -0.45
CA VAL A 177 -6.25 23.49 -1.07
C VAL A 177 -7.12 24.24 -0.05
N THR A 178 -7.15 23.77 1.19
CA THR A 178 -7.94 24.41 2.26
C THR A 178 -7.17 25.47 3.07
N GLY A 179 -5.92 25.77 2.70
CA GLY A 179 -5.10 26.80 3.37
C GLY A 179 -4.68 26.45 4.80
N ARG A 180 -4.62 25.16 5.15
CA ARG A 180 -4.29 24.68 6.50
C ARG A 180 -2.83 24.29 6.66
N ASP A 181 -2.27 24.56 7.84
CA ASP A 181 -0.98 23.99 8.26
C ASP A 181 -1.17 22.58 8.86
N ALA A 182 -0.34 21.64 8.42
CA ALA A 182 -0.30 20.27 8.91
C ALA A 182 -0.05 20.19 10.43
N LYS A 183 0.73 21.13 10.99
CA LYS A 183 1.08 21.11 12.42
C LYS A 183 -0.10 21.49 13.32
N SER A 184 -1.05 22.29 12.83
CA SER A 184 -2.22 22.73 13.58
C SER A 184 -3.48 21.90 13.29
N ALA A 185 -3.57 21.27 12.11
CA ALA A 185 -4.73 20.52 11.70
C ALA A 185 -5.10 19.40 12.68
N LYS A 186 -6.36 19.36 13.13
CA LYS A 186 -6.91 18.29 13.97
C LYS A 186 -7.38 17.12 13.10
N VAL A 187 -6.64 16.01 13.16
CA VAL A 187 -6.86 14.82 12.34
C VAL A 187 -7.43 13.69 13.19
N VAL A 188 -8.51 13.08 12.71
CA VAL A 188 -9.14 11.91 13.32
C VAL A 188 -9.03 10.73 12.36
N VAL A 189 -8.33 9.68 12.78
CA VAL A 189 -8.24 8.40 12.06
C VAL A 189 -9.18 7.40 12.72
N ASN A 190 -10.20 6.94 12.00
CA ASN A 190 -11.13 5.92 12.47
C ASN A 190 -10.73 4.56 11.89
N GLY A 191 -10.18 3.70 12.73
CA GLY A 191 -9.60 2.42 12.35
C GLY A 191 -8.21 2.24 12.95
N ALA A 192 -8.04 1.16 13.72
CA ALA A 192 -6.77 0.80 14.37
C ALA A 192 -6.25 -0.57 13.92
N GLY A 193 -6.62 -0.98 12.69
CA GLY A 193 -6.05 -2.14 12.02
C GLY A 193 -4.73 -1.78 11.32
N ALA A 194 -4.28 -2.68 10.44
CA ALA A 194 -3.03 -2.57 9.71
C ALA A 194 -2.87 -1.20 8.99
N ALA A 195 -3.85 -0.81 8.16
CA ALA A 195 -3.85 0.46 7.43
C ALA A 195 -3.88 1.68 8.37
N GLY A 196 -4.81 1.71 9.33
CA GLY A 196 -4.99 2.86 10.23
C GLY A 196 -3.76 3.15 11.09
N ILE A 197 -3.07 2.12 11.57
CA ILE A 197 -1.80 2.26 12.30
C ILE A 197 -0.70 2.79 11.37
N ALA A 198 -0.55 2.24 10.17
CA ALA A 198 0.47 2.68 9.22
C ALA A 198 0.25 4.12 8.75
N ILE A 199 -0.99 4.51 8.45
CA ILE A 199 -1.39 5.90 8.15
C ILE A 199 -0.94 6.80 9.29
N SER A 200 -1.35 6.48 10.52
CA SER A 200 -1.09 7.31 11.70
C SER A 200 0.41 7.51 11.96
N LYS A 201 1.22 6.45 11.80
CA LYS A 201 2.68 6.53 11.91
C LYS A 201 3.27 7.47 10.86
N LEU A 202 2.90 7.31 9.60
CA LEU A 202 3.44 8.13 8.51
C LEU A 202 2.97 9.59 8.58
N LEU A 203 1.74 9.84 9.03
CA LEU A 203 1.24 11.19 9.31
C LEU A 203 2.03 11.87 10.43
N THR A 204 2.34 11.13 11.50
CA THR A 204 3.14 11.64 12.62
C THR A 204 4.56 11.96 12.16
N GLU A 205 5.19 11.08 11.38
CA GLU A 205 6.52 11.28 10.79
C GLU A 205 6.56 12.51 9.87
N TYR A 206 5.50 12.76 9.10
CA TYR A 206 5.38 13.97 8.28
C TYR A 206 5.25 15.26 9.11
N GLY A 207 4.76 15.17 10.35
CA GLY A 207 4.63 16.29 11.27
C GLY A 207 3.20 16.67 11.66
N ILE A 208 2.21 15.79 11.41
CA ILE A 208 0.88 15.94 12.00
C ILE A 208 1.00 15.76 13.52
N LYS A 209 0.63 16.80 14.27
CA LYS A 209 0.70 16.78 15.74
C LYS A 209 -0.64 16.38 16.34
N ASN A 210 -1.72 17.04 15.97
CA ASN A 210 -3.04 16.83 16.58
C ASN A 210 -3.76 15.61 15.98
N LEU A 211 -3.28 14.40 16.29
CA LEU A 211 -3.79 13.13 15.76
C LEU A 211 -4.54 12.34 16.84
N VAL A 212 -5.77 11.91 16.53
CA VAL A 212 -6.56 10.98 17.36
C VAL A 212 -6.88 9.74 16.54
N VAL A 213 -6.60 8.56 17.10
CA VAL A 213 -6.84 7.27 16.44
C VAL A 213 -7.89 6.48 17.21
N LEU A 214 -8.90 5.94 16.53
CA LEU A 214 -9.97 5.16 17.13
C LEU A 214 -9.93 3.70 16.70
N ASP A 215 -10.27 2.81 17.63
CA ASP A 215 -10.72 1.45 17.36
C ASP A 215 -12.25 1.35 17.48
N SER A 216 -12.80 0.14 17.35
CA SER A 216 -14.25 -0.10 17.41
C SER A 216 -14.92 0.30 18.72
N LYS A 217 -14.15 0.56 19.79
CA LYS A 217 -14.66 0.93 21.12
C LYS A 217 -14.36 2.37 21.50
N GLY A 218 -13.66 3.13 20.66
CA GLY A 218 -13.34 4.54 20.88
C GLY A 218 -11.86 4.87 20.65
N ALA A 219 -11.47 6.08 21.05
CA ALA A 219 -10.09 6.55 20.92
C ALA A 219 -9.09 5.67 21.70
N ILE A 220 -7.96 5.38 21.08
CA ILE A 220 -6.81 4.72 21.70
C ILE A 220 -6.17 5.72 22.63
N CYS A 221 -6.29 5.49 23.93
CA CYS A 221 -5.69 6.33 24.96
C CYS A 221 -5.35 5.53 26.21
N SER A 222 -4.50 6.09 27.07
CA SER A 222 -3.99 5.44 28.28
C SER A 222 -5.06 5.03 29.30
N ALA A 223 -6.25 5.66 29.26
CA ALA A 223 -7.39 5.29 30.11
C ALA A 223 -8.09 3.97 29.71
N ARG A 224 -7.81 3.42 28.53
CA ARG A 224 -8.42 2.17 28.04
C ARG A 224 -7.59 0.95 28.47
N SER A 225 -8.14 0.12 29.37
CA SER A 225 -7.48 -1.11 29.84
C SER A 225 -7.66 -2.32 28.91
N ASP A 226 -8.67 -2.28 28.03
CA ASP A 226 -9.11 -3.37 27.16
C ASP A 226 -8.39 -3.42 25.79
N LEU A 227 -7.37 -2.59 25.59
CA LEU A 227 -6.57 -2.56 24.37
C LEU A 227 -5.70 -3.83 24.23
N GLU A 228 -5.66 -4.38 23.02
CA GLU A 228 -4.69 -5.40 22.63
C GLU A 228 -3.25 -4.85 22.72
N GLN A 229 -2.26 -5.75 22.91
CA GLN A 229 -0.88 -5.36 23.19
C GLN A 229 -0.29 -4.41 22.13
N TYR A 230 -0.45 -4.70 20.84
CA TYR A 230 0.06 -3.83 19.77
C TYR A 230 -0.62 -2.44 19.75
N LYS A 231 -1.90 -2.35 20.15
CA LYS A 231 -2.61 -1.07 20.27
C LYS A 231 -2.11 -0.25 21.46
N LYS A 232 -1.72 -0.91 22.56
CA LYS A 232 -1.09 -0.25 23.72
C LYS A 232 0.27 0.33 23.34
N GLU A 233 1.11 -0.47 22.69
CA GLU A 233 2.43 -0.05 22.20
C GLU A 233 2.33 1.10 21.20
N PHE A 234 1.38 1.01 20.26
CA PHE A 234 1.10 2.08 19.32
C PHE A 234 0.53 3.34 20.00
N GLY A 235 -0.41 3.18 20.93
CA GLY A 235 -0.99 4.29 21.68
C GLY A 235 0.07 5.07 22.47
N ALA A 236 1.06 4.39 23.05
CA ALA A 236 2.13 5.01 23.83
C ALA A 236 3.02 5.99 23.04
N VAL A 237 3.05 5.89 21.70
CA VAL A 237 3.85 6.76 20.83
C VAL A 237 3.02 7.81 20.09
N LEU A 238 1.71 7.89 20.34
CA LEU A 238 0.85 8.91 19.71
C LEU A 238 1.07 10.30 20.34
N PRO A 239 1.10 11.36 19.52
CA PRO A 239 1.44 12.72 19.97
C PRO A 239 0.34 13.37 20.84
N HIS A 240 -0.93 12.98 20.67
CA HIS A 240 -2.06 13.51 21.42
C HIS A 240 -3.02 12.40 21.84
N MET A 241 -3.43 12.39 23.12
CA MET A 241 -4.33 11.40 23.68
C MET A 241 -5.67 12.02 24.07
N ALA A 242 -6.49 12.38 23.08
CA ALA A 242 -7.90 12.60 23.35
C ALA A 242 -8.57 11.24 23.58
N CYS A 243 -9.32 11.08 24.67
CA CYS A 243 -10.15 9.91 24.93
C CYS A 243 -11.61 10.19 24.55
N GLY A 244 -12.38 9.15 24.22
CA GLY A 244 -13.82 9.26 23.97
C GLY A 244 -14.29 8.43 22.77
N LYS A 245 -15.58 8.56 22.44
CA LYS A 245 -16.15 7.97 21.23
C LYS A 245 -15.89 8.86 20.02
N LEU A 246 -16.15 8.35 18.82
CA LEU A 246 -16.04 9.13 17.58
C LEU A 246 -16.82 10.45 17.65
N SER A 247 -18.05 10.42 18.18
CA SER A 247 -18.90 11.58 18.38
C SER A 247 -18.30 12.68 19.25
N ASP A 248 -17.35 12.33 20.13
CA ASP A 248 -16.73 13.25 21.05
C ASP A 248 -15.50 13.90 20.41
N VAL A 249 -14.64 13.07 19.82
CA VAL A 249 -13.34 13.51 19.32
C VAL A 249 -13.42 14.19 17.95
N ILE A 250 -14.44 13.89 17.14
CA ILE A 250 -14.62 14.45 15.80
C ILE A 250 -15.10 15.91 15.80
N LYS A 251 -15.63 16.40 16.92
CA LYS A 251 -16.08 17.78 17.06
C LYS A 251 -14.95 18.75 16.72
N SER A 252 -15.22 19.68 15.81
CA SER A 252 -14.24 20.66 15.30
C SER A 252 -12.96 20.03 14.72
N ALA A 253 -12.99 18.77 14.29
CA ALA A 253 -11.88 18.17 13.55
C ALA A 253 -11.80 18.77 12.14
N ASP A 254 -10.58 19.01 11.65
CA ASP A 254 -10.35 19.47 10.28
C ASP A 254 -10.43 18.32 9.27
N VAL A 255 -9.99 17.13 9.71
CA VAL A 255 -9.79 15.97 8.85
C VAL A 255 -10.35 14.72 9.51
N PHE A 256 -11.14 13.96 8.75
CA PHE A 256 -11.51 12.59 9.07
C PHE A 256 -10.87 11.65 8.05
N ILE A 257 -10.23 10.58 8.53
CA ILE A 257 -9.67 9.51 7.71
C ILE A 257 -10.27 8.18 8.19
N GLY A 258 -11.10 7.58 7.36
CA GLY A 258 -11.69 6.27 7.59
C GLY A 258 -10.81 5.15 7.04
N ALA A 259 -10.48 4.18 7.89
CA ALA A 259 -9.87 2.90 7.54
C ALA A 259 -10.57 1.78 8.34
N SER A 260 -11.91 1.79 8.30
CA SER A 260 -12.77 1.08 9.26
C SER A 260 -13.85 0.22 8.59
N VAL A 261 -15.12 0.56 8.78
CA VAL A 261 -16.29 -0.17 8.30
C VAL A 261 -17.30 0.77 7.67
N ALA A 262 -18.16 0.21 6.82
CA ALA A 262 -19.24 0.92 6.15
C ALA A 262 -20.12 1.71 7.15
N GLY A 263 -20.43 2.96 6.79
CA GLY A 263 -21.37 3.79 7.57
C GLY A 263 -20.88 4.18 8.98
N ALA A 264 -19.57 4.08 9.25
CA ALA A 264 -18.99 4.41 10.55
C ALA A 264 -19.08 5.91 10.90
N LEU A 265 -19.08 6.81 9.90
CA LEU A 265 -19.22 8.25 10.08
C LEU A 265 -20.65 8.67 9.74
N LYS A 266 -21.42 9.07 10.75
CA LYS A 266 -22.79 9.56 10.56
C LYS A 266 -22.80 11.00 10.05
N GLN A 267 -23.84 11.37 9.30
CA GLN A 267 -23.96 12.70 8.73
C GLN A 267 -23.95 13.79 9.82
N GLU A 268 -24.56 13.55 10.98
CA GLU A 268 -24.58 14.49 12.11
C GLU A 268 -23.18 14.68 12.71
N GLN A 269 -22.37 13.62 12.72
CA GLN A 269 -20.98 13.68 13.18
C GLN A 269 -20.10 14.45 12.18
N ALA A 270 -20.31 14.24 10.88
CA ALA A 270 -19.64 15.01 9.84
C ALA A 270 -20.01 16.50 9.90
N LYS A 271 -21.27 16.85 10.18
CA LYS A 271 -21.72 18.25 10.40
C LYS A 271 -21.08 18.90 11.63
N ALA A 272 -20.65 18.11 12.61
CA ALA A 272 -20.02 18.61 13.83
C ALA A 272 -18.50 18.85 13.67
N MET A 273 -17.92 18.56 12.50
CA MET A 273 -16.52 18.86 12.18
C MET A 273 -16.28 20.38 12.08
N GLY A 274 -15.03 20.79 11.90
CA GLY A 274 -14.67 22.20 11.67
C GLY A 274 -15.20 22.72 10.33
N GLU A 275 -15.07 24.03 10.09
CA GLU A 275 -15.44 24.64 8.80
C GLU A 275 -14.66 24.00 7.65
N ASN A 276 -15.27 23.82 6.48
CA ASN A 276 -14.62 23.22 5.31
C ASN A 276 -13.87 21.89 5.62
N PRO A 277 -14.53 20.86 6.17
CA PRO A 277 -13.88 19.64 6.59
C PRO A 277 -13.36 18.82 5.40
N ILE A 278 -12.27 18.11 5.62
CA ILE A 278 -11.68 17.14 4.70
C ILE A 278 -12.10 15.75 5.18
N ILE A 279 -12.73 14.96 4.30
CA ILE A 279 -13.23 13.62 4.63
C ILE A 279 -12.66 12.61 3.64
N PHE A 280 -11.82 11.72 4.15
CA PHE A 280 -11.31 10.56 3.41
C PHE A 280 -12.07 9.32 3.90
N ALA A 281 -13.00 8.81 3.08
CA ALA A 281 -13.81 7.63 3.39
C ALA A 281 -13.33 6.45 2.54
N LEU A 282 -12.39 5.66 3.08
CA LEU A 282 -11.56 4.74 2.31
C LEU A 282 -12.01 3.28 2.40
N SER A 283 -13.06 2.98 3.16
CA SER A 283 -13.59 1.61 3.23
C SER A 283 -14.18 1.17 1.88
N ASN A 284 -13.89 -0.08 1.51
CA ASN A 284 -14.46 -0.73 0.32
C ASN A 284 -15.31 -1.95 0.72
N PRO A 285 -16.36 -2.27 -0.05
CA PRO A 285 -16.91 -1.52 -1.19
C PRO A 285 -17.80 -0.33 -0.79
N VAL A 286 -18.23 -0.27 0.48
CA VAL A 286 -19.08 0.79 1.02
C VAL A 286 -18.26 1.66 1.98
N PRO A 287 -18.20 3.00 1.77
CA PRO A 287 -17.37 3.89 2.56
C PRO A 287 -17.95 4.16 3.96
N GLU A 288 -17.14 4.80 4.82
CA GLU A 288 -17.56 5.25 6.15
C GLU A 288 -18.73 6.25 6.12
N ILE A 289 -18.80 7.07 5.06
CA ILE A 289 -19.88 8.00 4.75
C ILE A 289 -19.97 8.14 3.22
N THR A 290 -21.18 8.24 2.67
CA THR A 290 -21.36 8.45 1.23
C THR A 290 -20.88 9.84 0.80
N HIS A 291 -20.57 10.01 -0.48
CA HIS A 291 -20.17 11.31 -1.01
C HIS A 291 -21.30 12.34 -0.87
N GLU A 292 -22.55 11.91 -1.09
CA GLU A 292 -23.75 12.71 -0.96
C GLU A 292 -23.96 13.18 0.48
N ASP A 293 -23.88 12.28 1.47
CA ASP A 293 -24.06 12.61 2.88
C ASP A 293 -22.94 13.52 3.39
N ALA A 294 -21.70 13.25 2.98
CA ALA A 294 -20.55 14.09 3.31
C ALA A 294 -20.71 15.51 2.76
N LYS A 295 -21.10 15.63 1.48
CA LYS A 295 -21.36 16.94 0.85
C LYS A 295 -22.50 17.68 1.53
N ALA A 296 -23.60 17.00 1.84
CA ALA A 296 -24.73 17.56 2.59
C ALA A 296 -24.38 17.91 4.05
N ALA A 297 -23.29 17.35 4.59
CA ALA A 297 -22.70 17.73 5.87
C ALA A 297 -21.72 18.92 5.79
N GLY A 298 -21.48 19.48 4.60
CA GLY A 298 -20.59 20.62 4.38
C GLY A 298 -19.15 20.25 4.03
N CYS A 299 -18.88 18.99 3.69
CA CYS A 299 -17.54 18.53 3.27
C CYS A 299 -16.97 19.37 2.12
N LYS A 300 -15.74 19.86 2.31
CA LYS A 300 -15.02 20.65 1.30
C LYS A 300 -14.22 19.79 0.34
N ILE A 301 -13.54 18.77 0.88
CA ILE A 301 -12.75 17.82 0.10
C ILE A 301 -13.14 16.42 0.51
N TYR A 302 -13.69 15.68 -0.44
CA TYR A 302 -14.00 14.28 -0.27
C TYR A 302 -13.00 13.44 -1.07
N ALA A 303 -12.49 12.38 -0.45
CA ALA A 303 -11.69 11.37 -1.12
C ALA A 303 -12.20 9.98 -0.74
N SER A 304 -12.11 9.04 -1.66
CA SER A 304 -12.54 7.65 -1.44
C SER A 304 -11.60 6.66 -2.10
N ALA A 305 -11.75 5.38 -1.79
CA ALA A 305 -11.02 4.33 -2.51
C ALA A 305 -11.71 3.92 -3.83
N ARG A 306 -12.90 4.46 -4.12
CA ARG A 306 -13.71 4.10 -5.29
C ARG A 306 -13.21 4.79 -6.56
N SER A 307 -13.24 4.07 -7.67
CA SER A 307 -12.77 4.56 -8.98
C SER A 307 -13.79 5.41 -9.73
N ASP A 308 -15.05 5.41 -9.31
CA ASP A 308 -16.13 6.19 -9.93
C ASP A 308 -16.32 7.57 -9.29
N LEU A 309 -15.45 7.96 -8.35
CA LEU A 309 -15.46 9.26 -7.68
C LEU A 309 -14.12 9.98 -7.89
N ASP A 310 -14.16 11.30 -7.79
CA ASP A 310 -12.95 12.13 -7.77
C ASP A 310 -12.08 11.81 -6.54
N ASN A 311 -10.80 12.20 -6.61
CA ASN A 311 -9.83 12.01 -5.53
C ASN A 311 -9.72 10.55 -5.05
N GLN A 312 -9.53 9.61 -5.99
CA GLN A 312 -9.36 8.21 -5.65
C GLN A 312 -8.03 7.98 -4.90
N VAL A 313 -8.13 7.62 -3.62
CA VAL A 313 -7.02 7.17 -2.78
C VAL A 313 -6.90 5.66 -2.97
N ASN A 314 -6.03 5.25 -3.88
CA ASN A 314 -5.76 3.86 -4.19
C ASN A 314 -4.26 3.57 -4.19
N ASN A 315 -3.87 2.48 -3.53
CA ASN A 315 -2.48 2.06 -3.33
C ASN A 315 -1.71 1.88 -4.65
N VAL A 316 -2.42 1.68 -5.77
CA VAL A 316 -1.85 1.66 -7.13
C VAL A 316 -1.00 2.89 -7.45
N LEU A 317 -1.27 4.03 -6.82
CA LEU A 317 -0.48 5.24 -7.00
C LEU A 317 0.92 5.13 -6.39
N ALA A 318 1.11 4.24 -5.42
CA ALA A 318 2.32 4.09 -4.63
C ALA A 318 3.14 2.85 -5.03
N PHE A 319 2.59 1.64 -4.89
CA PHE A 319 3.39 0.41 -4.96
C PHE A 319 4.18 0.22 -6.27
N PRO A 320 3.67 0.57 -7.49
CA PRO A 320 4.46 0.38 -8.70
C PRO A 320 5.75 1.22 -8.68
N GLY A 321 5.63 2.50 -8.28
CA GLY A 321 6.78 3.39 -8.20
C GLY A 321 7.74 3.02 -7.08
N ILE A 322 7.22 2.64 -5.90
CA ILE A 322 8.05 2.21 -4.76
C ILE A 322 8.88 0.97 -5.12
N PHE A 323 8.25 -0.07 -5.67
CA PHE A 323 8.97 -1.29 -6.05
C PHE A 323 9.93 -1.04 -7.21
N ARG A 324 9.54 -0.24 -8.21
CA ARG A 324 10.45 0.13 -9.31
C ARG A 324 11.72 0.78 -8.78
N GLY A 325 11.56 1.79 -7.91
CA GLY A 325 12.70 2.47 -7.30
C GLY A 325 13.55 1.55 -6.42
N ALA A 326 12.92 0.72 -5.59
CA ALA A 326 13.63 -0.23 -4.73
C ALA A 326 14.43 -1.28 -5.54
N LEU A 327 13.89 -1.78 -6.65
CA LEU A 327 14.58 -2.72 -7.53
C LEU A 327 15.71 -2.04 -8.32
N ASP A 328 15.48 -0.82 -8.83
CA ASP A 328 16.46 -0.06 -9.63
C ASP A 328 17.75 0.25 -8.86
N CYS A 329 17.67 0.44 -7.54
CA CYS A 329 18.83 0.66 -6.68
C CYS A 329 19.20 -0.56 -5.83
N ARG A 330 18.55 -1.71 -6.05
CA ARG A 330 18.70 -2.94 -5.26
C ARG A 330 18.68 -2.66 -3.76
N ALA A 331 17.70 -1.89 -3.31
CA ALA A 331 17.57 -1.51 -1.91
C ALA A 331 17.53 -2.76 -1.02
N LYS A 332 18.20 -2.73 0.13
CA LYS A 332 18.13 -3.82 1.13
C LYS A 332 16.77 -3.90 1.82
N GLN A 333 16.05 -2.78 1.86
CA GLN A 333 14.76 -2.61 2.53
C GLN A 333 14.03 -1.39 1.97
N ILE A 334 12.71 -1.34 2.15
CA ILE A 334 11.91 -0.10 1.98
C ILE A 334 11.75 0.54 3.37
N THR A 335 12.36 1.70 3.55
CA THR A 335 12.42 2.44 4.82
C THR A 335 11.25 3.42 4.97
N GLU A 336 11.10 4.01 6.15
CA GLU A 336 10.10 5.07 6.38
C GLU A 336 10.38 6.32 5.55
N GLY A 337 11.64 6.73 5.39
CA GLY A 337 11.96 7.89 4.56
C GLY A 337 11.76 7.64 3.06
N MET A 338 11.93 6.39 2.58
CA MET A 338 11.50 6.01 1.21
C MET A 338 9.98 6.12 1.03
N LYS A 339 9.18 5.70 2.02
CA LYS A 339 7.71 5.85 1.99
C LYS A 339 7.30 7.32 2.00
N LEU A 340 7.91 8.13 2.86
CA LEU A 340 7.69 9.56 2.93
C LEU A 340 8.05 10.24 1.59
N ALA A 341 9.19 9.87 0.99
CA ALA A 341 9.59 10.37 -0.33
C ALA A 341 8.59 10.01 -1.42
N ALA A 342 8.02 8.80 -1.39
CA ALA A 342 6.96 8.40 -2.31
C ALA A 342 5.68 9.25 -2.13
N ALA A 343 5.26 9.49 -0.88
CA ALA A 343 4.08 10.32 -0.59
C ALA A 343 4.28 11.77 -1.07
N LEU A 344 5.45 12.36 -0.80
CA LEU A 344 5.81 13.69 -1.27
C LEU A 344 5.88 13.77 -2.80
N ALA A 345 6.37 12.72 -3.45
CA ALA A 345 6.43 12.65 -4.91
C ALA A 345 5.03 12.64 -5.54
N ILE A 346 4.12 11.80 -5.03
CA ILE A 346 2.72 11.76 -5.51
C ILE A 346 2.04 13.11 -5.28
N ALA A 347 2.19 13.70 -4.09
CA ALA A 347 1.60 14.99 -3.77
C ALA A 347 2.10 16.09 -4.74
N ARG A 348 3.43 16.16 -4.92
CA ARG A 348 4.06 17.13 -5.83
C ARG A 348 3.64 16.94 -7.28
N PHE A 349 3.49 15.71 -7.75
CA PHE A 349 3.08 15.42 -9.12
C PHE A 349 1.69 16.00 -9.45
N ALA A 350 0.74 15.90 -8.52
CA ALA A 350 -0.57 16.56 -8.65
C ALA A 350 -0.47 18.09 -8.52
N GLN A 351 0.38 18.61 -7.63
CA GLN A 351 0.59 20.05 -7.48
C GLN A 351 1.06 20.72 -8.76
N GLU A 352 2.01 20.11 -9.47
CA GLU A 352 2.55 20.62 -10.73
C GLU A 352 1.51 20.65 -11.86
N ARG A 353 0.38 19.95 -11.71
CA ARG A 353 -0.76 19.92 -12.65
C ARG A 353 -1.92 20.83 -12.25
N GLY A 354 -1.81 21.51 -11.10
CA GLY A 354 -2.82 22.42 -10.58
C GLY A 354 -3.85 21.70 -9.70
N LEU A 355 -3.76 21.92 -8.40
CA LEU A 355 -4.70 21.37 -7.42
C LEU A 355 -6.10 21.97 -7.56
N LYS A 356 -7.11 21.14 -7.34
CA LYS A 356 -8.52 21.53 -7.22
C LYS A 356 -9.16 20.73 -6.08
N GLU A 357 -10.33 21.15 -5.63
CA GLU A 357 -11.11 20.39 -4.62
C GLU A 357 -11.38 18.94 -5.06
N ASN A 358 -11.55 18.73 -6.36
CA ASN A 358 -11.75 17.42 -6.97
C ASN A 358 -10.49 16.84 -7.63
N TYR A 359 -9.31 17.41 -7.35
CA TYR A 359 -8.04 16.91 -7.84
C TYR A 359 -6.92 17.22 -6.83
N ILE A 360 -6.84 16.39 -5.77
CA ILE A 360 -5.77 16.43 -4.75
C ILE A 360 -4.76 15.30 -4.90
N VAL A 361 -5.04 14.31 -5.75
CA VAL A 361 -4.22 13.12 -5.98
C VAL A 361 -4.33 12.77 -7.46
N PRO A 362 -3.23 12.37 -8.13
CA PRO A 362 -3.28 12.09 -9.57
C PRO A 362 -4.04 10.78 -9.84
N ALA A 363 -4.53 10.62 -11.06
CA ALA A 363 -5.04 9.35 -11.53
C ALA A 363 -3.89 8.36 -11.80
N ALA A 364 -4.15 7.07 -11.62
CA ALA A 364 -3.14 6.02 -11.77
C ALA A 364 -2.52 5.95 -13.16
N PHE A 365 -3.27 6.36 -14.18
CA PHE A 365 -2.86 6.30 -15.59
C PHE A 365 -2.13 7.56 -16.05
N GLU A 366 -1.92 8.53 -15.18
CA GLU A 366 -1.21 9.75 -15.57
C GLU A 366 0.26 9.47 -15.90
N GLU A 367 0.62 9.81 -17.13
CA GLU A 367 1.93 9.52 -17.67
C GLU A 367 3.05 10.11 -16.82
N GLY A 368 4.03 9.27 -16.48
CA GLY A 368 5.20 9.67 -15.71
C GLY A 368 5.05 9.57 -14.19
N LEU A 369 3.84 9.35 -13.65
CA LEU A 369 3.62 9.25 -12.19
C LEU A 369 4.54 8.23 -11.53
N HIS A 370 4.46 6.97 -11.93
CA HIS A 370 5.22 5.89 -11.29
C HIS A 370 6.73 6.04 -11.49
N LYS A 371 7.15 6.58 -12.64
CA LYS A 371 8.56 6.90 -12.90
C LYS A 371 9.07 7.99 -11.96
N PHE A 372 8.27 9.03 -11.71
CA PHE A 372 8.62 10.11 -10.79
C PHE A 372 8.71 9.60 -9.35
N VAL A 373 7.75 8.79 -8.92
CA VAL A 373 7.79 8.12 -7.60
C VAL A 373 9.04 7.26 -7.47
N ALA A 374 9.35 6.43 -8.47
CA ALA A 374 10.54 5.57 -8.46
C ALA A 374 11.83 6.36 -8.31
N GLN A 375 11.98 7.48 -9.03
CA GLN A 375 13.15 8.36 -8.91
C GLN A 375 13.32 8.88 -7.48
N LYS A 376 12.24 9.36 -6.85
CA LYS A 376 12.31 9.87 -5.46
C LYS A 376 12.58 8.79 -4.43
N VAL A 377 12.10 7.58 -4.68
CA VAL A 377 12.40 6.41 -3.84
C VAL A 377 13.88 6.01 -3.97
N VAL A 378 14.47 6.05 -5.17
CA VAL A 378 15.91 5.81 -5.38
C VAL A 378 16.76 6.86 -4.67
N GLU A 379 16.41 8.14 -4.81
CA GLU A 379 17.10 9.25 -4.13
C GLU A 379 17.10 9.05 -2.61
N ALA A 380 15.95 8.69 -2.02
CA ALA A 380 15.83 8.41 -0.59
C ALA A 380 16.64 7.18 -0.17
N ALA A 381 16.57 6.08 -0.92
CA ALA A 381 17.32 4.86 -0.65
C ALA A 381 18.84 5.09 -0.62
N ARG A 382 19.35 5.92 -1.55
CA ARG A 382 20.77 6.32 -1.60
C ARG A 382 21.15 7.21 -0.43
N LYS A 383 20.31 8.21 -0.12
CA LYS A 383 20.52 9.12 1.02
C LYS A 383 20.62 8.37 2.35
N GLU A 384 19.83 7.31 2.52
CA GLU A 384 19.81 6.49 3.74
C GLU A 384 20.82 5.33 3.74
N GLY A 385 21.60 5.17 2.66
CA GLY A 385 22.61 4.12 2.56
C GLY A 385 22.04 2.70 2.46
N VAL A 386 20.77 2.55 2.07
CA VAL A 386 20.12 1.24 1.89
C VAL A 386 20.17 0.75 0.44
N ALA A 387 20.48 1.62 -0.53
CA ALA A 387 20.76 1.25 -1.92
C ALA A 387 22.08 0.46 -2.04
N GLN A 388 22.11 -0.52 -2.93
CA GLN A 388 23.33 -1.31 -3.22
C GLN A 388 24.03 -0.88 -4.52
N ILE A 389 23.37 -0.08 -5.38
CA ILE A 389 23.90 0.45 -6.64
C ILE A 389 23.48 1.89 -6.94
#